data_AF-A0A925X098-F1
#
_entry.id   AF-A0A925X098-F1
#
_cell.length_a   1.000
_cell.length_b   1.000
_cell.length_c   1.000
_cell.angle_alpha   90.00
_cell.angle_beta   90.00
_cell.angle_gamma   90.00
#
_symmetry.space_group_name_H-M   'P 1'
#
loop_
_entity.id
_entity.type
_entity.pdbx_description
1 polymer ?
#
loop_
_entity_poly.entity_id
_entity_poly.type
_entity_poly.pdbx_seq_one_letter_code
_entity_poly.pdbx_strand_id
1 'polypeptide(L)'
;MPTTTTPFCTDVDLLNWEPNIFRDAPFASQTLLAGTGTLSGTEFTIGTGSFEDAGIDANHVIVLGGDADGCFPIASVDATQAITVRVMNEGPENRAPNATGSLPFVVRTFWPQRMIVSELIAQAAGVGASTDNASATILNPEVLSRACALGTLQMIYSALAAAAEVAGGGNRAALSARFSRRGWRGARAAVDLAGDGRADAHRMLNVLNFQRA
;
A
#
# COMPACT_ATOMS: atom_id res chain seq x y z
N MET A 1 0.07 -25.41 0.23
CA MET A 1 -0.53 -24.19 0.80
C MET A 1 0.02 -23.01 0.01
N PRO A 2 -0.79 -22.04 -0.42
CA PRO A 2 -0.24 -20.83 -1.03
C PRO A 2 0.61 -20.13 0.02
N THR A 3 1.90 -19.97 -0.25
CA THR A 3 2.77 -19.08 0.52
C THR A 3 2.13 -17.70 0.47
N THR A 4 1.67 -17.18 1.61
CA THR A 4 1.10 -15.83 1.70
C THR A 4 2.21 -14.85 1.37
N THR A 5 2.28 -14.43 0.11
CA THR A 5 3.20 -13.40 -0.34
C THR A 5 2.75 -12.09 0.26
N THR A 6 3.54 -11.53 1.18
CA THR A 6 3.32 -10.17 1.67
C THR A 6 3.62 -9.19 0.53
N PRO A 7 2.81 -8.14 0.32
CA PRO A 7 3.09 -7.16 -0.73
C PRO A 7 4.38 -6.40 -0.44
N PHE A 8 5.09 -5.95 -1.48
CA PHE A 8 6.38 -5.27 -1.35
C PHE A 8 6.29 -3.85 -0.79
N CYS A 9 5.10 -3.24 -0.77
CA CYS A 9 4.85 -1.97 -0.13
C CYS A 9 3.64 -2.05 0.82
N THR A 10 3.55 -1.09 1.72
CA THR A 10 2.48 -0.88 2.70
C THR A 10 1.54 0.24 2.25
N ASP A 11 0.42 0.44 2.96
CA ASP A 11 -0.44 1.61 2.71
C ASP A 11 0.24 2.90 3.18
N VAL A 12 1.14 2.83 4.17
CA VAL A 12 1.98 3.96 4.61
C VAL A 12 2.91 4.43 3.49
N ASP A 13 3.50 3.49 2.74
CA ASP A 13 4.30 3.84 1.56
C ASP A 13 3.47 4.63 0.54
N LEU A 14 2.18 4.30 0.35
CA LEU A 14 1.30 5.07 -0.53
C LEU A 14 1.05 6.48 -0.01
N LEU A 15 0.83 6.64 1.30
CA LEU A 15 0.65 7.96 1.93
C LEU A 15 1.87 8.87 1.77
N ASN A 16 3.09 8.31 1.83
CA ASN A 16 4.32 9.09 1.63
C ASN A 16 4.41 9.71 0.23
N TRP A 17 3.77 9.09 -0.78
CA TRP A 17 3.74 9.62 -2.14
C TRP A 17 2.51 10.49 -2.41
N GLU A 18 1.34 10.09 -1.90
CA GLU A 18 0.06 10.75 -2.12
C GLU A 18 -0.73 10.80 -0.79
N PRO A 19 -0.50 11.84 0.04
CA PRO A 19 -1.02 11.88 1.42
C PRO A 19 -2.55 11.80 1.55
N ASN A 20 -3.28 12.17 0.50
CA ASN A 20 -4.74 12.19 0.49
C ASN A 20 -5.35 10.99 -0.28
N ILE A 21 -4.55 10.03 -0.75
CA ILE A 21 -5.06 8.97 -1.64
C ILE A 21 -6.22 8.18 -1.03
N PHE A 22 -6.16 7.88 0.27
CA PHE A 22 -7.20 7.13 0.96
C PHE A 22 -8.49 7.91 1.14
N ARG A 23 -8.45 9.25 1.04
CA ARG A 23 -9.64 10.10 1.01
C ARG A 23 -10.16 10.28 -0.42
N ASP A 24 -9.26 10.61 -1.34
CA ASP A 24 -9.57 10.97 -2.73
C ASP A 24 -10.05 9.77 -3.57
N ALA A 25 -9.74 8.55 -3.15
CA ALA A 25 -10.07 7.31 -3.85
C ALA A 25 -11.00 6.40 -3.01
N PRO A 26 -12.27 6.81 -2.75
CA PRO A 26 -13.18 6.10 -1.87
C PRO A 26 -13.80 4.87 -2.55
N PHE A 27 -12.99 3.84 -2.86
CA PHE A 27 -13.53 2.57 -3.32
C PHE A 27 -14.24 1.84 -2.17
N ALA A 28 -15.54 1.59 -2.32
CA ALA A 28 -16.33 0.89 -1.31
C ALA A 28 -15.74 -0.47 -0.92
N SER A 29 -15.20 -1.21 -1.90
CA SER A 29 -14.56 -2.52 -1.68
C SER A 29 -13.25 -2.46 -0.90
N GLN A 30 -12.73 -1.26 -0.61
CA GLN A 30 -11.49 -1.03 0.14
C GLN A 30 -11.74 -0.46 1.54
N THR A 31 -13.01 -0.40 1.96
CA THR A 31 -13.40 0.05 3.30
C THR A 31 -13.58 -1.17 4.20
N LEU A 32 -12.79 -1.22 5.28
CA LEU A 32 -12.82 -2.30 6.27
C LEU A 32 -13.83 -2.01 7.38
N LEU A 33 -13.86 -0.76 7.85
CA LEU A 33 -14.74 -0.31 8.91
C LEU A 33 -15.02 1.19 8.76
N ALA A 34 -16.23 1.63 9.10
CA ALA A 34 -16.60 3.04 9.11
C ALA A 34 -17.56 3.33 10.27
N GLY A 35 -17.55 4.55 10.78
CA GLY A 35 -18.46 4.96 11.84
C GLY A 35 -18.02 6.24 12.51
N THR A 36 -18.30 6.34 13.81
CA THR A 36 -17.85 7.43 14.68
C THR A 36 -17.02 6.86 15.82
N GLY A 37 -15.91 7.49 16.13
CA GLY A 37 -15.02 7.10 17.23
C GLY A 37 -14.44 8.33 17.93
N THR A 38 -13.77 8.10 19.05
CA THR A 38 -13.16 9.15 19.86
C THR A 38 -11.66 9.11 19.71
N LEU A 39 -11.07 10.24 19.34
CA LEU A 39 -9.63 10.44 19.32
C LEU A 39 -9.18 11.13 20.62
N SER A 40 -8.17 10.59 21.28
CA SER A 40 -7.48 11.21 22.41
C SER A 40 -5.97 11.08 22.23
N GLY A 41 -5.31 12.18 21.87
CA GLY A 41 -3.90 12.16 21.48
C GLY A 41 -3.69 11.31 20.22
N THR A 42 -3.06 10.15 20.37
CA THR A 42 -2.87 9.17 19.28
C THR A 42 -3.72 7.92 19.43
N GLU A 43 -4.47 7.79 20.52
CA GLU A 43 -5.36 6.67 20.73
C GLU A 43 -6.73 6.97 20.10
N PHE A 44 -7.22 6.06 19.27
CA PHE A 44 -8.53 6.14 18.66
C PHE A 44 -9.38 4.95 19.11
N THR A 45 -10.57 5.24 19.64
CA THR A 45 -11.48 4.23 20.19
C THR A 45 -12.85 4.31 19.53
N ILE A 46 -13.55 3.18 19.45
CA ILE A 46 -14.91 3.09 18.91
C ILE A 46 -15.85 2.50 19.95
N GLY A 47 -17.11 2.96 19.97
CA GLY A 47 -18.12 2.41 20.89
C GLY A 47 -18.74 1.09 20.40
N THR A 48 -18.71 0.84 19.09
CA THR A 48 -19.33 -0.34 18.47
C THR A 48 -18.47 -0.86 17.33
N GLY A 49 -18.45 -2.18 17.16
CA GLY A 49 -17.62 -2.86 16.16
C GLY A 49 -16.34 -3.42 16.78
N SER A 50 -15.50 -4.00 15.93
CA SER A 50 -14.25 -4.65 16.29
C SER A 50 -13.23 -4.41 15.19
N PHE A 51 -12.08 -3.83 15.54
CA PHE A 51 -10.96 -3.65 14.63
C PHE A 51 -10.37 -5.00 14.19
N GLU A 52 -10.29 -5.94 15.13
CA GLU A 52 -9.77 -7.29 14.88
C GLU A 52 -10.68 -8.08 13.94
N ASP A 53 -12.00 -8.08 14.17
CA ASP A 53 -12.96 -8.80 13.31
C ASP A 53 -13.09 -8.15 11.91
N ALA A 54 -12.84 -6.85 11.82
CA ALA A 54 -12.77 -6.13 10.54
C ALA A 54 -11.46 -6.39 9.77
N GLY A 55 -10.54 -7.19 10.33
CA GLY A 55 -9.24 -7.50 9.73
C GLY A 55 -8.32 -6.28 9.64
N ILE A 56 -8.47 -5.32 10.55
CA ILE A 56 -7.63 -4.13 10.60
C ILE A 56 -6.32 -4.48 11.29
N ASP A 57 -5.21 -4.03 10.71
CA ASP A 57 -3.86 -4.32 11.18
C ASP A 57 -2.98 -3.05 11.10
N ALA A 58 -1.78 -3.12 11.68
CA ALA A 58 -0.78 -2.10 11.56
C ALA A 58 -0.47 -1.78 10.09
N ASN A 59 -0.15 -0.52 9.82
CA ASN A 59 0.07 0.05 8.49
C ASN A 59 -1.18 0.20 7.63
N HIS A 60 -2.38 -0.23 8.03
CA HIS A 60 -3.61 0.25 7.41
C HIS A 60 -3.81 1.75 7.68
N VAL A 61 -4.76 2.38 7.00
CA VAL A 61 -4.97 3.83 7.10
C VAL A 61 -6.36 4.13 7.62
N ILE A 62 -6.43 4.95 8.66
CA ILE A 62 -7.67 5.57 9.11
C ILE A 62 -7.80 6.96 8.48
N VAL A 63 -8.95 7.21 7.88
CA VAL A 63 -9.36 8.53 7.38
C VAL A 63 -10.28 9.12 8.43
N LEU A 64 -9.85 10.21 9.05
CA LEU A 64 -10.66 11.00 9.99
C LEU A 64 -11.26 12.19 9.26
N GLY A 65 -12.50 12.54 9.61
CA GLY A 65 -13.14 13.81 9.23
C GLY A 65 -13.27 14.77 10.40
N GLY A 66 -13.93 15.91 10.18
CA GLY A 66 -14.14 16.93 11.23
C GLY A 66 -12.88 17.73 11.56
N ASP A 67 -12.64 18.01 12.83
CA ASP A 67 -11.50 18.85 13.25
C ASP A 67 -10.14 18.16 13.09
N ALA A 68 -10.13 16.83 12.97
CA ALA A 68 -8.94 16.02 12.72
C ALA A 68 -8.82 15.58 11.25
N ASP A 69 -9.49 16.27 10.32
CA ASP A 69 -9.66 15.83 8.95
C ASP A 69 -8.33 15.44 8.28
N GLY A 70 -8.00 14.15 8.17
CA GLY A 70 -6.74 13.66 7.58
C GLY A 70 -6.74 12.16 7.29
N CYS A 71 -5.67 11.69 6.64
CA CYS A 71 -5.35 10.26 6.53
C CYS A 71 -4.17 9.95 7.44
N PHE A 72 -4.32 8.97 8.33
CA PHE A 72 -3.31 8.62 9.32
C PHE A 72 -3.02 7.11 9.30
N PRO A 73 -1.74 6.71 9.31
CA PRO A 73 -1.37 5.31 9.50
C PRO A 73 -1.82 4.78 10.86
N ILE A 74 -2.25 3.52 10.89
CA ILE A 74 -2.46 2.77 12.14
C ILE A 74 -1.11 2.22 12.59
N ALA A 75 -0.71 2.57 13.81
CA ALA A 75 0.54 2.15 14.44
C ALA A 75 0.47 0.71 14.94
N SER A 76 -0.63 0.38 15.60
CA SER A 76 -0.94 -0.88 16.25
C SER A 76 -2.45 -0.97 16.49
N VAL A 77 -2.94 -2.21 16.61
CA VAL A 77 -4.25 -2.51 17.17
C VAL A 77 -4.02 -2.95 18.60
N ASP A 78 -4.48 -2.13 19.55
CA ASP A 78 -4.15 -2.29 20.97
C ASP A 78 -5.24 -3.10 21.71
N ALA A 79 -6.48 -3.04 21.21
CA ALA A 79 -7.59 -3.86 21.66
C ALA A 79 -8.66 -3.97 20.55
N THR A 80 -9.66 -4.83 20.74
CA THR A 80 -10.82 -5.00 19.87
C THR A 80 -11.46 -3.66 19.44
N GLN A 81 -11.47 -2.65 20.30
CA GLN A 81 -12.07 -1.34 20.04
C GLN A 81 -11.09 -0.16 20.19
N ALA A 82 -9.80 -0.42 20.26
CA ALA A 82 -8.76 0.62 20.42
C ALA A 82 -7.58 0.40 19.46
N ILE A 83 -7.17 1.48 18.81
CA ILE A 83 -5.97 1.52 17.96
C ILE A 83 -5.13 2.74 18.31
N THR A 84 -3.83 2.65 18.06
CA THR A 84 -2.94 3.80 18.08
C THR A 84 -2.69 4.27 16.66
N VAL A 85 -2.84 5.57 16.39
CA VAL A 85 -2.57 6.20 15.09
C VAL A 85 -1.21 6.89 15.09
N ARG A 86 -0.49 6.86 13.97
CA ARG A 86 0.79 7.58 13.82
C ARG A 86 0.58 8.95 13.20
N VAL A 87 1.38 9.91 13.65
CA VAL A 87 1.56 11.18 12.97
C VAL A 87 2.45 10.97 11.74
N MET A 88 2.00 11.44 10.58
CA MET A 88 2.84 11.53 9.38
C MET A 88 3.75 12.77 9.53
N ASN A 89 5.05 12.55 9.74
CA ASN A 89 6.02 13.64 9.97
C ASN A 89 6.59 14.27 8.68
N GLU A 90 6.16 13.83 7.49
CA GLU A 90 6.75 14.25 6.22
C GLU A 90 5.74 14.99 5.33
N GLY A 91 5.61 16.29 5.58
CA GLY A 91 4.85 17.26 4.79
C GLY A 91 5.01 18.67 5.38
N PRO A 92 4.79 19.76 4.62
CA PRO A 92 4.86 21.13 5.16
C PRO A 92 3.83 21.37 6.26
N GLU A 93 2.83 20.51 6.37
CA GLU A 93 1.81 20.50 7.41
C GLU A 93 2.03 19.25 8.26
N ASN A 94 2.82 19.39 9.32
CA ASN A 94 3.00 18.35 10.32
C ASN A 94 1.65 18.18 11.07
N ARG A 95 0.75 17.38 10.50
CA ARG A 95 -0.62 17.23 10.98
C ARG A 95 -0.64 16.10 11.99
N ALA A 96 -0.25 16.40 13.22
CA ALA A 96 -0.64 15.53 14.32
C ALA A 96 -2.18 15.53 14.43
N PRO A 97 -2.82 14.41 14.79
CA PRO A 97 -4.24 14.37 15.11
C PRO A 97 -4.51 15.24 16.34
N ASN A 98 -4.56 16.56 16.18
CA ASN A 98 -4.67 17.52 17.28
C ASN A 98 -6.12 17.74 17.71
N ALA A 99 -6.97 16.74 17.51
CA ALA A 99 -8.38 16.81 17.89
C ALA A 99 -8.62 15.89 19.08
N THR A 100 -9.48 16.35 19.98
CA THR A 100 -10.02 15.53 21.07
C THR A 100 -11.53 15.52 20.91
N GLY A 101 -12.14 14.35 20.80
CA GLY A 101 -13.59 14.22 20.70
C GLY A 101 -14.05 13.20 19.67
N SER A 102 -15.37 13.17 19.47
CA SER A 102 -16.03 12.23 18.56
C SER A 102 -15.89 12.72 17.11
N LEU A 103 -15.35 11.86 16.25
CA LEU A 103 -15.03 12.13 14.86
C LEU A 103 -15.61 11.03 13.96
N PRO A 104 -16.12 11.37 12.77
CA PRO A 104 -16.39 10.37 11.74
C PRO A 104 -15.07 9.76 11.26
N PHE A 105 -15.05 8.45 11.07
CA PHE A 105 -13.88 7.74 10.59
C PHE A 105 -14.22 6.68 9.53
N VAL A 106 -13.23 6.37 8.70
CA VAL A 106 -13.25 5.24 7.78
C VAL A 106 -11.87 4.61 7.75
N VAL A 107 -11.75 3.31 8.03
CA VAL A 107 -10.51 2.55 7.87
C VAL A 107 -10.48 1.91 6.49
N ARG A 108 -9.38 2.12 5.76
CA ARG A 108 -9.19 1.68 4.38
C ARG A 108 -7.83 1.02 4.20
N THR A 109 -7.76 0.11 3.24
CA THR A 109 -6.51 -0.47 2.76
C THR A 109 -6.55 -0.60 1.25
N PHE A 110 -5.42 -0.47 0.56
CA PHE A 110 -5.29 -0.84 -0.85
C PHE A 110 -4.57 -2.18 -1.01
N TRP A 111 -4.69 -3.06 -0.01
CA TRP A 111 -4.05 -4.38 0.00
C TRP A 111 -4.27 -5.16 -1.31
N PRO A 112 -5.49 -5.27 -1.88
CA PRO A 112 -5.69 -6.01 -3.13
C PRO A 112 -4.85 -5.45 -4.30
N GLN A 113 -4.80 -4.13 -4.47
CA GLN A 113 -4.01 -3.50 -5.53
C GLN A 113 -2.50 -3.66 -5.28
N ARG A 114 -2.05 -3.50 -4.02
CA ARG A 114 -0.66 -3.71 -3.63
C ARG A 114 -0.21 -5.14 -3.90
N MET A 115 -1.08 -6.11 -3.65
CA MET A 115 -0.84 -7.52 -3.92
C MET A 115 -0.67 -7.80 -5.41
N ILE A 116 -1.61 -7.34 -6.24
CA ILE A 116 -1.53 -7.52 -7.69
C ILE A 116 -0.23 -6.93 -8.24
N VAL A 117 0.13 -5.72 -7.81
CA VAL A 117 1.37 -5.07 -8.26
C VAL A 117 2.61 -5.82 -7.76
N SER A 118 2.59 -6.35 -6.54
CA SER A 118 3.69 -7.16 -6.02
C SER A 118 3.86 -8.45 -6.81
N GLU A 119 2.77 -9.13 -7.15
CA GLU A 119 2.81 -10.32 -8.02
C GLU A 119 3.35 -10.00 -9.40
N LEU A 120 2.94 -8.88 -10.01
CA LEU A 120 3.48 -8.45 -11.31
C LEU A 120 4.98 -8.13 -11.24
N ILE A 121 5.44 -7.52 -10.14
CA ILE A 121 6.87 -7.26 -9.91
C ILE A 121 7.64 -8.57 -9.72
N ALA A 122 7.10 -9.52 -8.96
CA ALA A 122 7.71 -10.83 -8.77
C ALA A 122 7.81 -11.58 -10.11
N GLN A 123 6.73 -11.60 -10.89
CA GLN A 123 6.70 -12.19 -12.24
C GLN A 123 7.72 -11.52 -13.18
N ALA A 124 7.84 -10.19 -13.14
CA ALA A 124 8.83 -9.45 -13.92
C ALA A 124 10.27 -9.74 -13.47
N ALA A 125 10.49 -10.05 -12.19
CA ALA A 125 11.74 -10.58 -11.67
C ALA A 125 11.93 -12.07 -12.00
N GLY A 126 10.96 -12.72 -12.66
CA GLY A 126 10.96 -14.15 -12.98
C GLY A 126 10.89 -15.04 -11.74
N VAL A 127 10.19 -14.58 -10.71
CA VAL A 127 9.84 -15.30 -9.48
C VAL A 127 8.32 -15.48 -9.46
N GLY A 128 7.82 -16.70 -9.21
CA GLY A 128 6.38 -16.97 -9.18
C GLY A 128 6.00 -18.35 -9.72
N ALA A 129 4.71 -18.56 -9.96
CA ALA A 129 4.06 -19.87 -10.12
C ALA A 129 4.49 -20.73 -11.34
N SER A 130 5.53 -20.39 -12.08
CA SER A 130 6.10 -21.31 -13.08
C SER A 130 6.83 -22.44 -12.37
N THR A 131 6.55 -23.69 -12.74
CA THR A 131 7.17 -24.89 -12.14
C THR A 131 8.70 -24.86 -12.12
N ASP A 132 9.31 -24.17 -13.07
CA ASP A 132 10.76 -24.15 -13.28
C ASP A 132 11.52 -23.28 -12.27
N ASN A 133 10.82 -22.41 -11.53
CA ASN A 133 11.42 -21.49 -10.55
C ASN A 133 10.63 -21.48 -9.22
N ALA A 134 10.02 -22.61 -8.85
CA ALA A 134 9.19 -22.69 -7.65
C ALA A 134 9.96 -22.43 -6.34
N SER A 135 11.28 -22.68 -6.33
CA SER A 135 12.19 -22.34 -5.22
C SER A 135 12.70 -20.90 -5.26
N ALA A 136 12.45 -20.16 -6.34
CA ALA A 136 13.06 -18.86 -6.52
C ALA A 136 12.46 -17.85 -5.53
N THR A 137 13.30 -17.05 -4.89
CA THR A 137 12.87 -16.03 -3.94
C THR A 137 13.63 -14.73 -4.16
N ILE A 138 12.98 -13.61 -3.80
CA ILE A 138 13.60 -12.29 -3.84
C ILE A 138 14.22 -12.01 -2.47
N LEU A 139 15.52 -11.75 -2.43
CA LEU A 139 16.27 -11.56 -1.18
C LEU A 139 16.27 -10.11 -0.68
N ASN A 140 15.94 -9.15 -1.55
CA ASN A 140 15.96 -7.71 -1.26
C ASN A 140 14.59 -7.03 -1.54
N PRO A 141 13.48 -7.51 -0.94
CA PRO A 141 12.14 -6.99 -1.23
C PRO A 141 11.99 -5.48 -0.96
N GLU A 142 12.77 -4.92 -0.03
CA GLU A 142 12.72 -3.51 0.35
C GLU A 142 13.03 -2.57 -0.82
N VAL A 143 13.92 -2.96 -1.76
CA VAL A 143 14.24 -2.12 -2.92
C VAL A 143 13.08 -2.05 -3.93
N LEU A 144 12.12 -2.96 -3.81
CA LEU A 144 10.93 -3.05 -4.65
C LEU A 144 9.75 -2.25 -4.10
N SER A 145 9.78 -1.83 -2.82
CA SER A 145 8.70 -1.07 -2.19
C SER A 145 8.31 0.16 -3.00
N ARG A 146 9.30 0.94 -3.45
CA ARG A 146 9.04 2.14 -4.28
C ARG A 146 8.37 1.80 -5.61
N ALA A 147 8.83 0.76 -6.31
CA ALA A 147 8.25 0.35 -7.58
C ALA A 147 6.81 -0.16 -7.38
N CYS A 148 6.58 -0.88 -6.27
CA CYS A 148 5.27 -1.38 -5.88
C CYS A 148 4.30 -0.25 -5.52
N ALA A 149 4.72 0.72 -4.70
CA ALA A 149 3.90 1.86 -4.33
C ALA A 149 3.48 2.68 -5.56
N LEU A 150 4.43 3.00 -6.46
CA LEU A 150 4.14 3.75 -7.68
C LEU A 150 3.26 2.97 -8.66
N GLY A 151 3.46 1.66 -8.79
CA GLY A 151 2.60 0.79 -9.59
C GLY A 151 1.17 0.72 -9.04
N THR A 152 1.04 0.68 -7.72
CA THR A 152 -0.25 0.67 -7.02
C THR A 152 -0.99 1.99 -7.24
N LEU A 153 -0.31 3.13 -7.08
CA LEU A 153 -0.88 4.45 -7.36
C LEU A 153 -1.31 4.58 -8.83
N GLN A 154 -0.51 4.09 -9.78
CA GLN A 154 -0.90 4.07 -11.19
C GLN A 154 -2.20 3.28 -11.37
N MET A 155 -2.33 2.10 -10.78
CA MET A 155 -3.54 1.27 -10.88
C MET A 155 -4.76 1.99 -10.32
N ILE A 156 -4.62 2.57 -9.13
CA ILE A 156 -5.67 3.34 -8.45
C ILE A 156 -6.12 4.52 -9.31
N TYR A 157 -5.21 5.38 -9.75
CA TYR A 157 -5.59 6.54 -10.57
C TYR A 157 -6.12 6.15 -11.95
N SER A 158 -5.65 5.05 -12.53
CA SER A 158 -6.22 4.55 -13.79
C SER A 158 -7.66 4.11 -13.60
N ALA A 159 -7.98 3.45 -12.49
CA ALA A 159 -9.35 3.07 -12.13
C ALA A 159 -10.24 4.31 -11.91
N LEU A 160 -9.76 5.31 -11.14
CA LEU A 160 -10.49 6.57 -10.91
C LEU A 160 -10.72 7.36 -12.20
N ALA A 161 -9.72 7.43 -13.08
CA ALA A 161 -9.83 8.09 -14.37
C ALA A 161 -10.83 7.38 -15.28
N ALA A 162 -10.86 6.04 -15.27
CA ALA A 162 -11.82 5.24 -16.03
C ALA A 162 -13.25 5.40 -15.51
N ALA A 163 -13.43 5.54 -14.20
CA ALA A 163 -14.72 5.78 -13.57
C ALA A 163 -15.20 7.25 -13.69
N ALA A 164 -14.37 8.15 -14.23
CA ALA A 164 -14.61 9.60 -14.29
C ALA A 164 -14.93 10.24 -12.91
N GLU A 165 -14.45 9.64 -11.82
CA GLU A 165 -14.84 10.00 -10.45
C GLU A 165 -14.08 11.20 -9.87
N VAL A 166 -12.96 11.62 -10.48
CA VAL A 166 -12.11 12.68 -9.94
C VAL A 166 -11.74 13.71 -11.01
N ALA A 167 -12.01 14.99 -10.74
CA ALA A 167 -11.57 16.10 -11.57
C ALA A 167 -10.04 16.08 -11.73
N GLY A 168 -9.55 16.06 -12.98
CA GLY A 168 -8.11 15.94 -13.25
C GLY A 168 -7.54 14.53 -13.08
N GLY A 169 -8.37 13.50 -12.86
CA GLY A 169 -7.95 12.11 -12.71
C GLY A 169 -7.09 11.58 -13.86
N GLY A 170 -7.36 12.00 -15.10
CA GLY A 170 -6.54 11.64 -16.27
C GLY A 170 -5.11 12.16 -16.19
N ASN A 171 -4.89 13.38 -15.67
CA ASN A 171 -3.56 13.94 -15.50
C ASN A 171 -2.78 13.22 -14.39
N ARG A 172 -3.44 12.90 -13.26
CA ARG A 172 -2.85 12.11 -12.18
C ARG A 172 -2.50 10.70 -12.68
N ALA A 173 -3.41 10.02 -13.39
CA ALA A 173 -3.15 8.71 -13.98
C ALA A 173 -1.94 8.72 -14.93
N ALA A 174 -1.84 9.72 -15.80
CA ALA A 174 -0.71 9.86 -16.72
C ALA A 174 0.61 10.12 -15.98
N LEU A 175 0.60 10.97 -14.94
CA LEU A 175 1.78 11.26 -14.12
C LEU A 175 2.23 10.02 -13.33
N SER A 176 1.31 9.34 -12.63
CA SER A 176 1.60 8.12 -11.88
C SER A 176 2.09 7.00 -12.80
N ALA A 177 1.56 6.88 -14.02
CA ALA A 177 2.07 5.94 -15.01
C ALA A 177 3.53 6.25 -15.41
N ARG A 178 3.90 7.53 -15.56
CA ARG A 178 5.29 7.92 -15.85
C ARG A 178 6.22 7.59 -14.68
N PHE A 179 5.82 7.90 -13.46
CA PHE A 179 6.62 7.60 -12.27
C PHE A 179 6.75 6.10 -12.02
N SER A 180 5.67 5.33 -12.17
CA SER A 180 5.68 3.87 -12.11
C SER A 180 6.68 3.28 -13.11
N ARG A 181 6.58 3.62 -14.39
CA ARG A 181 7.55 3.16 -15.41
C ARG A 181 8.99 3.55 -15.08
N ARG A 182 9.22 4.70 -14.46
CA ARG A 182 10.56 5.11 -14.00
C ARG A 182 11.03 4.28 -12.81
N GLY A 183 10.15 4.04 -11.83
CA GLY A 183 10.42 3.21 -10.65
C GLY A 183 10.78 1.78 -11.05
N TRP A 184 10.00 1.18 -11.94
CA TRP A 184 10.23 -0.18 -12.44
C TRP A 184 11.55 -0.32 -13.19
N ARG A 185 11.94 0.70 -13.98
CA ARG A 185 13.24 0.71 -14.68
C ARG A 185 14.45 0.85 -13.74
N GLY A 186 14.26 1.46 -12.58
CA GLY A 186 15.33 1.64 -11.59
C GLY A 186 15.48 0.45 -10.64
N ALA A 187 14.45 -0.38 -10.49
CA ALA A 187 14.43 -1.48 -9.54
C ALA A 187 15.29 -2.67 -10.00
N ARG A 188 16.01 -3.28 -9.05
CA ARG A 188 16.86 -4.45 -9.25
C ARG A 188 16.57 -5.50 -8.19
N ALA A 189 16.02 -6.63 -8.61
CA ALA A 189 15.76 -7.76 -7.71
C ALA A 189 17.00 -8.66 -7.64
N ALA A 190 17.48 -8.95 -6.43
CA ALA A 190 18.40 -10.03 -6.14
C ALA A 190 17.57 -11.31 -5.96
N VAL A 191 17.76 -12.27 -6.85
CA VAL A 191 16.98 -13.50 -6.91
C VAL A 191 17.87 -14.68 -6.55
N ASP A 192 17.45 -15.42 -5.54
CA ASP A 192 17.92 -16.75 -5.22
C ASP A 192 17.10 -17.73 -6.05
N LEU A 193 17.74 -18.52 -6.91
CA LEU A 193 17.08 -19.51 -7.76
C LEU A 193 17.14 -20.90 -7.13
N ALA A 194 18.19 -21.20 -6.37
CA ALA A 194 18.45 -22.50 -5.76
C ALA A 194 17.81 -22.69 -4.37
N GLY A 195 17.36 -21.61 -3.73
CA GLY A 195 16.80 -21.63 -2.38
C GLY A 195 17.87 -21.73 -1.28
N ASP A 196 19.11 -21.35 -1.54
CA ASP A 196 20.22 -21.43 -0.57
C ASP A 196 20.40 -20.13 0.26
N GLY A 197 19.56 -19.13 0.02
CA GLY A 197 19.60 -17.81 0.65
C GLY A 197 20.65 -16.87 0.07
N ARG A 198 21.28 -17.21 -1.06
CA ARG A 198 22.25 -16.35 -1.77
C ARG A 198 21.71 -15.93 -3.13
N ALA A 199 22.12 -14.73 -3.55
CA ALA A 199 21.70 -14.19 -4.83
C ALA A 199 22.44 -14.91 -5.97
N ASP A 200 21.71 -15.70 -6.76
CA ASP A 200 22.22 -16.30 -8.00
C ASP A 200 22.19 -15.29 -9.16
N ALA A 201 21.23 -14.35 -9.13
CA ALA A 201 21.03 -13.39 -10.20
C ALA A 201 20.60 -12.01 -9.70
N HIS A 202 20.97 -10.98 -10.44
CA HIS A 202 20.40 -9.63 -10.32
C HIS A 202 19.58 -9.32 -11.57
N ARG A 203 18.27 -9.14 -11.41
CA ARG A 203 17.33 -8.92 -12.51
C ARG A 203 16.77 -7.50 -12.48
N MET A 204 16.81 -6.82 -13.63
CA MET A 204 16.10 -5.56 -13.84
C MET A 204 14.69 -5.86 -14.35
N LEU A 205 13.67 -5.19 -13.80
CA LEU A 205 12.25 -5.48 -14.10
C LEU A 205 11.80 -5.10 -15.53
N ASN A 206 12.68 -4.48 -16.34
CA ASN A 206 12.33 -3.95 -17.67
C ASN A 206 13.23 -4.51 -18.79
N VAL A 207 13.94 -5.61 -18.55
CA VAL A 207 14.80 -6.24 -19.56
C VAL A 207 14.18 -7.57 -19.98
N LEU A 208 13.79 -7.67 -21.25
CA LEU A 208 13.47 -8.95 -21.89
C LEU A 208 14.77 -9.75 -22.03
N ASN A 209 14.95 -10.78 -21.21
CA ASN A 209 16.04 -11.73 -21.40
C ASN A 209 15.62 -12.77 -22.43
N PHE A 210 16.16 -12.66 -23.64
CA PHE A 210 16.07 -13.73 -24.63
C PHE A 210 17.03 -14.86 -24.21
N GLN A 211 16.48 -15.97 -23.74
CA GLN A 211 17.26 -17.20 -23.62
C GLN A 211 17.47 -17.77 -25.02
N ARG A 212 18.74 -17.96 -25.41
CA ARG A 212 19.06 -18.74 -26.61
C ARG A 212 18.68 -20.19 -26.34
N ALA A 213 17.81 -20.73 -27.19
CA ALA A 213 17.55 -22.15 -27.32
C ALA A 213 18.78 -22.88 -27.88
#